data_AF-A0A6N9BFW4-F1
#
_entry.id   AF-A0A6N9BFW4-F1
#
_cell.length_a   1.000
_cell.length_b   1.000
_cell.length_c   1.000
_cell.angle_alpha   90.00
_cell.angle_beta   90.00
_cell.angle_gamma   90.00
#
_symmetry.space_group_name_H-M   'P 1'
#
loop_
_entity.id
_entity.type
_entity.pdbx_description
1 polymer ?
#
loop_
_entity_poly.entity_id
_entity_poly.type
_entity_poly.pdbx_seq_one_letter_code
_entity_poly.pdbx_strand_id
1 'polypeptide(L)' 'RVLFAEPSAPNQLEGRVVELIYLGDHIRCRMEVAGRDDFIVKIPNSAKHSVLKVGETIPIGWLTNDCRALDAA' A
#
# COMPACT_ATOMS: atom_id res chain seq x y z
N ARG A 1 -8.86 2.21 -1.28
CA ARG A 1 -7.90 1.92 -2.37
C ARG A 1 -6.59 2.58 -2.01
N VAL A 2 -5.45 1.89 -2.21
CA VAL A 2 -4.13 2.49 -2.01
C VAL A 2 -3.61 3.01 -3.35
N LEU A 3 -3.04 4.20 -3.32
CA LEU A 3 -2.39 4.89 -4.42
C LEU A 3 -0.88 4.89 -4.16
N PHE A 4 -0.09 4.74 -5.21
CA PHE A 4 1.37 4.64 -5.14
C PHE A 4 1.99 5.83 -5.88
N ALA A 5 2.86 6.58 -5.21
CA ALA A 5 3.55 7.75 -5.76
C ALA A 5 2.60 8.79 -6.39
N GLU A 6 1.39 8.93 -5.85
CA GLU A 6 0.40 9.92 -6.29
C GLU A 6 0.33 11.10 -5.30
N PRO A 7 0.84 12.30 -5.65
CA PRO A 7 0.94 13.45 -4.74
C PRO A 7 -0.40 14.08 -4.36
N SER A 8 -1.50 13.69 -5.01
CA SER A 8 -2.83 14.27 -4.80
C SER A 8 -3.66 13.52 -3.74
N ALA A 9 -3.13 12.43 -3.17
CA ALA A 9 -3.85 11.70 -2.13
C ALA A 9 -3.92 12.54 -0.84
N PRO A 10 -5.09 12.70 -0.21
CA PRO A 10 -5.25 13.54 0.98
C PRO A 10 -4.50 13.01 2.20
N ASN A 11 -4.25 11.69 2.26
CA ASN A 11 -3.43 11.05 3.28
C ASN A 11 -2.22 10.44 2.58
N GLN A 12 -1.01 10.88 2.92
CA GLN A 12 0.24 10.36 2.37
C GLN A 12 1.22 10.01 3.48
N LEU A 13 1.84 8.85 3.33
CA LEU A 13 2.90 8.34 4.20
C LEU A 13 3.96 7.66 3.34
N GLU A 14 5.18 7.57 3.86
CA GLU A 14 6.19 6.69 3.28
C GLU A 14 5.88 5.24 3.64
N GLY A 15 5.98 4.36 2.65
CA GLY A 15 5.84 2.93 2.81
C GLY A 15 7.02 2.19 2.19
N ARG A 16 7.73 1.39 3.00
CA ARG A 16 8.81 0.52 2.52
C ARG A 16 8.24 -0.85 2.17
N VAL A 17 8.47 -1.34 0.96
CA VAL A 17 8.06 -2.68 0.54
C VAL A 17 8.93 -3.72 1.25
N VAL A 18 8.32 -4.57 2.07
CA VAL A 18 9.02 -5.61 2.84
C VAL A 18 8.96 -6.95 2.11
N GLU A 19 7.82 -7.26 1.48
CA GLU A 19 7.59 -8.56 0.83
C GLU A 19 6.55 -8.44 -0.28
N LEU A 20 6.73 -9.20 -1.36
CA LEU A 20 5.77 -9.35 -2.45
C LEU A 20 5.49 -10.84 -2.66
N ILE A 21 4.23 -11.26 -2.49
CA ILE A 21 3.80 -12.65 -2.69
C ILE A 21 2.78 -12.70 -3.82
N TYR A 22 3.09 -13.46 -4.87
CA TYR A 22 2.15 -13.72 -5.95
C TYR A 22 1.12 -14.77 -5.52
N LEU A 23 -0.16 -14.45 -5.66
CA LEU A 23 -1.27 -15.31 -5.24
C LEU A 23 -2.29 -15.46 -6.38
N GLY A 24 -1.83 -15.83 -7.57
CA GLY A 24 -2.70 -16.12 -8.70
C GLY A 24 -3.18 -14.86 -9.42
N ASP A 25 -4.21 -14.20 -8.91
CA ASP A 25 -4.84 -13.03 -9.54
C ASP A 25 -4.34 -11.68 -8.99
N HIS A 26 -3.71 -11.70 -7.81
CA HIS A 26 -3.11 -10.52 -7.19
C HIS A 26 -1.75 -10.79 -6.56
N ILE A 27 -0.99 -9.72 -6.36
CA ILE A 27 0.19 -9.68 -5.51
C ILE A 27 -0.22 -9.13 -4.15
N ARG A 28 0.11 -9.86 -3.07
CA ARG A 28 0.07 -9.34 -1.71
C ARG A 28 1.38 -8.61 -1.43
N CYS A 29 1.31 -7.31 -1.30
CA CYS A 29 2.42 -6.46 -0.89
C CYS A 29 2.33 -6.20 0.61
N ARG A 30 3.36 -6.57 1.36
CA ARG A 30 3.52 -6.20 2.77
C ARG A 30 4.50 -5.05 2.88
N MET A 31 4.12 -4.03 3.64
CA MET A 31 4.85 -2.78 3.75
C MET A 31 5.09 -2.39 5.20
N GLU A 32 6.21 -1.72 5.44
CA GLU A 32 6.46 -0.98 6.66
C GLU A 32 5.99 0.46 6.49
N VAL A 33 5.02 0.87 7.30
CA VAL A 33 4.34 2.17 7.25
C VAL A 33 4.18 2.68 8.67
N ALA A 34 4.58 3.93 8.94
CA ALA A 34 4.45 4.56 10.25
C ALA A 34 5.00 3.71 11.42
N GLY A 35 6.13 3.01 11.19
CA GLY A 35 6.80 2.18 12.20
C GLY A 35 6.14 0.82 12.46
N ARG A 36 5.24 0.36 11.58
CA ARG A 36 4.62 -0.97 11.63
C ARG A 36 4.81 -1.71 10.32
N ASP A 37 5.12 -3.01 10.36
CA ASP A 37 5.46 -3.84 9.19
C ASP A 37 4.35 -4.82 8.75
N ASP A 38 3.14 -4.58 9.24
CA ASP A 38 1.94 -5.37 9.01
C ASP A 38 0.94 -4.69 8.06
N PHE A 39 1.35 -3.64 7.36
CA PHE A 39 0.49 -2.96 6.38
C PHE A 39 0.42 -3.76 5.08
N ILE A 40 -0.78 -4.27 4.74
CA ILE A 40 -1.00 -5.13 3.56
C ILE A 40 -1.76 -4.39 2.46
N VAL A 41 -1.20 -4.42 1.25
CA VAL A 41 -1.85 -3.93 0.03
C VAL A 41 -2.05 -5.08 -0.95
N LYS A 42 -3.26 -5.21 -1.48
CA LYS A 42 -3.57 -6.15 -2.56
C LYS A 42 -3.47 -5.43 -3.91
N ILE A 43 -2.63 -5.93 -4.79
CA ILE A 43 -2.36 -5.33 -6.09
C ILE A 43 -2.84 -6.31 -7.16
N PRO A 44 -3.89 -5.98 -7.94
CA PRO A 44 -4.29 -6.81 -9.07
C PRO A 44 -3.14 -6.95 -10.07
N ASN A 45 -2.95 -8.14 -10.65
CA ASN A 45 -1.87 -8.33 -11.64
C ASN A 45 -2.03 -7.49 -12.91
N SER A 46 -3.26 -7.06 -13.20
CA SER A 46 -3.59 -6.17 -14.32
C SER A 46 -3.25 -4.69 -14.06
N ALA A 47 -2.86 -4.34 -12.82
CA ALA A 47 -2.54 -2.97 -12.48
C ALA A 47 -1.28 -2.52 -13.22
N LYS A 48 -1.37 -1.41 -13.95
CA LYS A 48 -0.25 -0.79 -14.68
C LYS A 48 0.82 -0.14 -13.78
N HIS A 49 0.70 -0.27 -12.46
CA HIS A 49 1.67 0.31 -11.54
C HIS A 49 3.03 -0.36 -11.79
N SER A 50 4.07 0.47 -11.84
CA SER A 50 5.47 0.06 -11.89
C SER A 50 5.68 -1.13 -10.94
N VAL A 51 6.40 -2.16 -11.41
CA VAL A 51 6.73 -3.33 -10.59
C VAL A 51 7.39 -2.85 -9.31
N LEU A 52 6.65 -2.87 -8.20
CA LEU A 52 7.18 -2.58 -6.88
C LEU A 52 8.34 -3.54 -6.61
N LYS A 53 9.39 -3.05 -5.95
CA LYS A 53 10.53 -3.88 -5.57
C LYS A 53 10.64 -4.00 -4.06
N VAL A 54 10.95 -5.20 -3.59
CA VAL A 54 11.29 -5.40 -2.17
C VAL A 54 12.48 -4.51 -1.79
N GLY A 55 12.36 -3.81 -0.66
CA GLY A 55 13.32 -2.83 -0.17
C GLY A 55 13.09 -1.40 -0.67
N GLU A 56 12.25 -1.20 -1.68
CA GLU A 56 11.90 0.12 -2.18
C GLU A 56 11.04 0.89 -1.17
N THR A 57 11.30 2.18 -0.99
CA THR A 57 10.47 3.08 -0.18
C THR A 57 9.79 4.06 -1.11
N ILE A 58 8.46 4.12 -1.03
CA ILE A 58 7.64 4.95 -1.91
C ILE A 58 6.56 5.67 -1.10
N PRO A 59 6.14 6.87 -1.54
CA PRO A 59 4.94 7.49 -1.03
C PRO A 59 3.73 6.62 -1.34
N ILE A 60 2.94 6.32 -0.31
CA ILE A 60 1.63 5.68 -0.43
C ILE A 60 0.56 6.63 0.06
N GLY A 61 -0.64 6.52 -0.49
CA GLY A 61 -1.77 7.29 -0.01
C GLY A 61 -3.11 6.62 -0.27
N TRP A 62 -4.17 7.19 0.29
CA TRP A 62 -5.52 6.70 0.09
C TRP A 62 -6.55 7.81 0.26
N LEU A 63 -7.72 7.60 -0.33
CA LEU A 63 -8.85 8.50 -0.22
C LEU A 63 -9.51 8.36 1.14
N THR A 64 -9.86 9.48 1.76
CA THR A 64 -10.57 9.48 3.05
C THR A 64 -11.89 8.70 2.99
N ASN A 65 -12.58 8.70 1.85
CA ASN A 65 -13.82 7.93 1.67
C ASN A 65 -13.63 6.41 1.71
N ASP A 66 -12.40 5.93 1.53
CA ASP A 66 -12.07 4.51 1.65
C ASP A 66 -11.63 4.13 3.07
N CYS A 67 -11.40 5.12 3.95
CA CYS A 67 -11.07 4.87 5.34
C CYS A 67 -12.29 4.32 6.08
N ARG A 68 -12.09 3.26 6.85
CA ARG A 68 -13.06 2.76 7.82
C ARG A 68 -12.42 2.85 9.19
N ALA A 69 -13.03 3.63 10.08
CA ALA A 69 -12.64 3.73 11.47
C ALA A 69 -13.60 2.90 12.32
N LEU A 70 -13.08 2.35 13.40
CA LEU A 70 -13.86 1.71 14.46
C LEU A 70 -13.72 2.59 15.71
N ASP A 71 -14.71 2.56 16.58
CA ASP A 71 -14.63 3.25 17.86
C ASP A 71 -13.48 2.67 18.69
N ALA A 72 -12.70 3.56 19.31
CA ALA A 72 -11.66 3.17 20.25
C ALA A 72 -12.35 2.62 21.52
N ALA A 73 -11.96 1.41 21.92
CA ALA A 73 -12.44 0.78 23.15
C ALA A 73 -11.92 1.47 24.40
#